data_AF-A0A0C2MMK7-F1
#
_entry.id   AF-A0A0C2MMK7-F1
#
_cell.length_a   1.000
_cell.length_b   1.000
_cell.length_c   1.000
_cell.angle_alpha   90.00
_cell.angle_beta   90.00
_cell.angle_gamma   90.00
#
_symmetry.space_group_name_H-M   'P 1'
#
loop_
_entity.id
_entity.type
_entity.pdbx_description
1 polymer ?
#
loop_
_entity_poly.entity_id
_entity_poly.type
_entity_poly.pdbx_seq_one_letter_code
_entity_poly.pdbx_strand_id
1 'polypeptide(L)'
;MLFFVPYFTRRIASCPCEVPEHHRNTYQSSFDYPDIYPKFQPQTLFYIFYNFGGTRAQYFAALALKKREWRFHTQLNTWCVRSSAPHVMEKDYEQGAYIIFDFEKFVQNHENNFKFEYRYLEDKNI
;
A
#
# COMPACT_ATOMS: atom_id res chain seq x y z
N MET A 1 23.17 -1.52 -10.07
CA MET A 1 22.91 -0.84 -11.35
C MET A 1 21.44 -1.12 -11.70
N LEU A 2 20.59 -0.13 -11.43
CA LEU A 2 19.20 0.05 -11.92
C LEU A 2 18.32 -1.22 -12.10
N PHE A 3 17.59 -1.61 -11.06
CA PHE A 3 16.36 -2.38 -11.26
C PHE A 3 15.28 -1.42 -11.76
N PHE A 4 15.21 -1.31 -13.08
CA PHE A 4 14.03 -0.84 -13.77
C PHE A 4 12.96 -1.93 -13.54
N VAL A 5 12.15 -1.81 -12.49
CA VAL A 5 10.89 -2.55 -12.46
C VAL A 5 9.93 -1.67 -13.25
N PRO A 6 9.64 -1.99 -14.53
CA PRO A 6 8.56 -1.29 -15.18
C PRO A 6 7.35 -1.61 -14.31
N TYR A 7 6.71 -0.56 -13.78
CA TYR A 7 5.36 -0.65 -13.29
C TYR A 7 4.55 -1.18 -14.46
N PHE A 8 4.49 -2.50 -14.56
CA PHE A 8 3.57 -3.16 -15.44
C PHE A 8 2.24 -2.76 -14.84
N THR A 9 1.65 -1.73 -15.44
CA THR A 9 0.21 -1.54 -15.41
C THR A 9 -0.34 -2.83 -15.97
N ARG A 10 -0.45 -3.85 -15.11
CA ARG A 10 -1.37 -4.95 -15.28
C ARG A 10 -2.73 -4.26 -15.19
N ARG A 11 -3.13 -3.61 -16.29
CA ARG A 11 -4.49 -3.83 -16.77
C ARG A 11 -4.63 -5.33 -16.64
N ILE A 12 -5.51 -5.78 -15.75
CA ILE A 12 -5.92 -7.17 -15.73
C ILE A 12 -6.35 -7.40 -17.17
N ALA A 13 -5.47 -7.97 -17.98
CA ALA A 13 -5.81 -8.39 -19.31
C ALA A 13 -6.96 -9.35 -19.03
N SER A 14 -8.14 -9.03 -19.54
CA SER A 14 -9.24 -9.95 -19.47
C SER A 14 -8.76 -11.19 -20.22
N CYS A 15 -8.28 -12.17 -19.47
CA CYS A 15 -8.02 -13.52 -19.92
C CYS A 15 -9.29 -14.28 -19.52
N PRO A 16 -10.38 -14.19 -20.32
CA PRO A 16 -11.58 -14.95 -20.01
C PRO A 16 -11.20 -16.43 -20.01
N CYS A 17 -11.41 -17.08 -18.87
CA CYS A 17 -11.36 -18.53 -18.75
C CYS A 17 -12.74 -19.02 -18.32
N GLU A 18 -13.10 -20.24 -18.68
CA GLU A 18 -14.32 -20.86 -18.20
C GLU A 18 -14.18 -21.15 -16.70
N VAL A 19 -14.76 -20.26 -15.89
CA VAL A 19 -14.90 -20.48 -14.45
C VAL A 19 -16.13 -21.35 -14.22
N PRO A 20 -16.02 -22.46 -13.46
CA PRO A 20 -17.18 -23.28 -13.09
C PRO A 20 -18.31 -22.43 -12.51
N GLU A 21 -19.56 -22.77 -12.84
CA GLU A 21 -20.72 -21.93 -12.52
C GLU A 21 -20.83 -21.59 -11.02
N HIS A 22 -20.56 -22.55 -10.14
CA HIS A 22 -20.58 -22.36 -8.69
C HIS A 22 -19.44 -21.49 -8.13
N HIS A 23 -18.38 -21.23 -8.92
CA HIS A 23 -17.30 -20.29 -8.59
C HIS A 23 -17.44 -18.94 -9.29
N ARG A 24 -18.43 -18.78 -10.18
CA ARG A 24 -18.64 -17.54 -10.92
C ARG A 24 -19.11 -16.46 -9.95
N ASN A 25 -18.18 -15.61 -9.53
CA ASN A 25 -18.51 -14.45 -8.72
C ASN A 25 -19.16 -13.38 -9.61
N THR A 26 -20.38 -12.97 -9.30
CA THR A 26 -20.95 -11.75 -9.88
C THR A 26 -20.16 -10.58 -9.33
N TYR A 27 -19.60 -9.75 -10.22
CA TYR A 27 -18.83 -8.57 -9.81
C TYR A 27 -19.64 -7.77 -8.78
N GLN A 28 -19.15 -7.69 -7.55
CA GLN A 28 -19.82 -6.93 -6.51
C GLN A 28 -19.48 -5.46 -6.71
N SER A 29 -20.47 -4.66 -7.08
CA SER A 29 -20.36 -3.19 -7.22
C SER A 29 -19.92 -2.46 -5.94
N SER A 30 -19.77 -3.18 -4.82
CA SER A 30 -19.36 -2.65 -3.53
C SER A 30 -17.96 -2.02 -3.55
N PHE A 31 -17.06 -2.48 -4.42
CA PHE A 31 -15.68 -1.96 -4.50
C PHE A 31 -15.58 -0.51 -4.99
N ASP A 32 -16.66 0.05 -5.55
CA ASP A 32 -16.73 1.46 -5.96
C ASP A 32 -16.96 2.42 -4.79
N TYR A 33 -17.33 1.90 -3.61
CA TYR A 33 -17.67 2.70 -2.44
C TYR A 33 -16.52 2.72 -1.42
N PRO A 34 -16.10 3.91 -0.94
CA PRO A 34 -14.98 4.03 0.00
C PRO A 34 -15.25 3.38 1.37
N ASP A 35 -16.51 3.23 1.77
CA ASP A 35 -16.90 2.80 3.12
C ASP A 35 -16.54 1.35 3.46
N ILE A 36 -16.25 0.52 2.45
CA ILE A 36 -15.84 -0.86 2.68
C ILE A 36 -14.33 -0.99 2.98
N TYR A 37 -13.51 -0.06 2.49
CA TYR A 37 -12.04 -0.16 2.58
C TYR A 37 -11.52 -0.14 4.02
N PRO A 38 -12.08 0.68 4.94
CA PRO A 38 -11.74 0.61 6.36
C PRO A 38 -12.03 -0.73 7.04
N LYS A 39 -12.82 -1.63 6.41
CA LYS A 39 -13.13 -2.96 6.94
C LYS A 39 -12.10 -4.01 6.51
N PHE A 40 -11.27 -3.74 5.49
CA PHE A 40 -10.27 -4.68 5.01
C PHE A 40 -9.02 -4.72 5.89
N GLN A 41 -8.36 -5.86 5.97
CA GLN A 41 -7.05 -5.98 6.62
C GLN A 41 -5.98 -5.20 5.83
N PRO A 42 -4.89 -4.71 6.47
CA PRO A 42 -3.81 -4.01 5.78
C PRO A 42 -3.25 -4.77 4.57
N GLN A 43 -3.09 -6.10 4.68
CA GLN A 43 -2.62 -6.96 3.58
C GLN A 43 -3.49 -6.85 2.32
N THR A 44 -4.82 -6.85 2.48
CA THR A 44 -5.76 -6.65 1.37
C THR A 44 -5.63 -5.25 0.78
N LEU A 45 -5.46 -4.22 1.62
CA LEU A 45 -5.27 -2.85 1.15
C LEU A 45 -3.96 -2.70 0.36
N PHE A 46 -2.86 -3.33 0.81
CA PHE A 46 -1.61 -3.36 0.06
C PHE A 46 -1.78 -4.07 -1.28
N TYR A 47 -2.44 -5.23 -1.28
CA TYR A 47 -2.73 -5.95 -2.52
C TYR A 47 -3.47 -5.06 -3.52
N ILE A 48 -4.53 -4.37 -3.09
CA ILE A 48 -5.28 -3.44 -3.93
C ILE A 48 -4.38 -2.30 -4.42
N PHE A 49 -3.62 -1.67 -3.52
CA PHE A 49 -2.77 -0.53 -3.84
C PHE A 49 -1.71 -0.84 -4.91
N TYR A 50 -1.05 -2.00 -4.82
CA TYR A 50 0.02 -2.37 -5.75
C TYR A 50 -0.49 -3.01 -7.06
N ASN A 51 -1.64 -3.70 -7.05
CA ASN A 51 -2.13 -4.42 -8.23
C ASN A 51 -3.16 -3.64 -9.05
N PHE A 52 -3.81 -2.62 -8.49
CA PHE A 52 -4.86 -1.84 -9.16
C PHE A 52 -4.44 -0.39 -9.40
N GLY A 53 -3.21 -0.19 -9.87
CA GLY A 53 -2.63 1.12 -10.14
C GLY A 53 -3.48 2.00 -11.06
N GLY A 54 -3.68 3.26 -10.68
CA GLY A 54 -4.44 4.25 -11.44
C GLY A 54 -5.97 4.13 -11.32
N THR A 55 -6.48 3.36 -10.36
CA THR A 55 -7.92 3.15 -10.17
C THR A 55 -8.44 3.81 -8.89
N ARG A 56 -9.77 3.98 -8.80
CA ARG A 56 -10.45 4.38 -7.56
C ARG A 56 -10.14 3.45 -6.39
N ALA A 57 -9.97 2.15 -6.66
CA ALA A 57 -9.65 1.17 -5.63
C ALA A 57 -8.28 1.41 -4.99
N GLN A 58 -7.26 1.76 -5.79
CA GLN A 58 -5.96 2.16 -5.26
C GLN A 58 -6.07 3.41 -4.39
N TYR A 59 -6.82 4.42 -4.84
CA TYR A 59 -7.03 5.65 -4.07
C TYR A 59 -7.72 5.38 -2.72
N PHE A 60 -8.82 4.61 -2.71
CA PHE A 60 -9.52 4.27 -1.47
C PHE A 60 -8.69 3.38 -0.54
N ALA A 61 -7.87 2.47 -1.09
CA ALA A 61 -6.93 1.69 -0.30
C ALA A 61 -5.89 2.58 0.38
N ALA A 62 -5.32 3.55 -0.34
CA ALA A 62 -4.39 4.52 0.21
C ALA A 62 -5.03 5.37 1.32
N LEU A 63 -6.26 5.86 1.12
CA LEU A 63 -7.00 6.59 2.16
C LEU A 63 -7.21 5.75 3.43
N ALA A 64 -7.59 4.48 3.27
CA ALA A 64 -7.79 3.57 4.40
C ALA A 64 -6.48 3.26 5.14
N LEU A 65 -5.36 3.15 4.43
CA LEU A 65 -4.02 2.99 5.01
C LEU A 65 -3.58 4.25 5.77
N LYS A 66 -3.72 5.44 5.18
CA LYS A 66 -3.42 6.73 5.82
C LYS A 66 -4.22 6.94 7.11
N LYS A 67 -5.51 6.59 7.13
CA LYS A 67 -6.36 6.62 8.34
C LYS A 67 -5.85 5.70 9.47
N ARG A 68 -5.00 4.72 9.15
CA ARG A 68 -4.35 3.80 10.08
C ARG A 68 -2.86 4.15 10.30
N GLU A 69 -2.50 5.41 10.05
CA GLU A 69 -1.16 5.97 10.21
C GLU A 69 -0.05 5.33 9.37
N TRP A 70 -0.42 4.50 8.39
CA TRP A 70 0.52 4.05 7.37
C TRP A 70 0.91 5.25 6.50
N ARG A 71 2.21 5.35 6.23
CA ARG A 71 2.83 6.42 5.46
C ARG A 71 3.55 5.82 4.27
N PHE A 72 3.29 6.35 3.09
CA PHE A 72 3.98 5.93 1.89
C PHE A 72 5.34 6.61 1.79
N HIS A 73 6.40 5.81 1.63
CA HIS A 73 7.77 6.26 1.42
C HIS A 73 8.07 6.27 -0.08
N THR A 74 8.13 7.45 -0.70
CA THR A 74 8.16 7.61 -2.16
C THR A 74 9.41 7.03 -2.83
N GLN A 75 10.57 7.07 -2.17
CA GLN A 75 11.80 6.48 -2.73
C GLN A 75 11.78 4.93 -2.72
N LEU A 76 11.31 4.34 -1.62
CA LEU A 76 11.24 2.89 -1.44
C LEU A 76 9.97 2.28 -2.04
N ASN A 77 9.00 3.12 -2.43
CA ASN A 77 7.69 2.72 -2.90
C ASN A 77 6.97 1.75 -1.96
N THR A 78 7.11 1.97 -0.65
CA THR A 78 6.54 1.11 0.39
C THR A 78 5.74 1.88 1.43
N TRP A 79 4.75 1.20 2.00
CA TRP A 79 4.04 1.65 3.18
C TRP A 79 4.79 1.26 4.45
N CYS A 80 4.90 2.20 5.37
CA CYS A 80 5.47 1.97 6.68
C CYS A 80 4.61 2.60 7.79
N VAL A 81 4.71 2.07 9.00
CA VAL A 81 4.03 2.60 10.17
C VAL A 81 4.97 2.54 11.36
N ARG A 82 4.88 3.51 12.28
CA ARG A 82 5.62 3.48 13.53
C ARG A 82 5.16 2.28 14.36
N SER A 83 6.10 1.43 14.78
CA SER A 83 5.81 0.36 15.74
C SER A 83 5.88 0.87 17.18
N SER A 84 6.57 1.98 17.40
CA SER A 84 6.68 2.71 18.67
C SER A 84 6.98 4.18 18.41
N ALA A 85 6.98 5.01 19.45
CA ALA A 85 7.41 6.40 19.33
C ALA A 85 8.88 6.45 18.83
N PRO A 86 9.19 7.32 17.85
CA PRO A 86 10.55 7.49 17.35
C PRO A 86 11.44 8.08 18.46
N HIS A 87 12.68 7.61 18.54
CA HIS A 87 13.64 8.11 19.53
C HIS A 87 14.33 9.39 19.05
N VAL A 88 14.33 9.67 17.74
CA VAL A 88 14.81 10.92 17.14
C VAL A 88 13.73 11.53 16.27
N MET A 89 13.48 12.83 16.45
CA MET A 89 12.56 13.65 15.67
C MET A 89 13.24 14.96 15.32
N GLU A 90 13.79 15.03 14.11
CA GLU A 90 14.46 16.22 13.60
C GLU A 90 13.57 16.96 12.58
N LYS A 91 14.04 18.12 12.12
CA LYS A 91 13.31 18.90 11.11
C LYS A 91 13.12 18.16 9.78
N ASP A 92 14.13 17.39 9.36
CA ASP A 92 14.20 16.79 8.02
C ASP A 92 13.95 15.27 8.03
N TYR A 93 13.96 14.64 9.20
CA TYR A 93 13.77 13.20 9.34
C TYR A 93 13.30 12.80 10.74
N GLU A 94 12.87 11.56 10.85
CA GLU A 94 12.70 10.86 12.12
C GLU A 94 13.36 9.49 12.10
N GLN A 95 13.66 8.94 13.27
CA GLN A 95 14.30 7.65 13.38
C GLN A 95 13.72 6.83 14.55
N GLY A 96 13.42 5.56 14.30
CA GLY A 96 12.80 4.70 15.29
C GLY A 96 12.41 3.33 14.76
N ALA A 97 11.59 2.63 15.54
CA ALA A 97 11.08 1.32 15.16
C ALA A 97 9.88 1.45 14.22
N TYR A 98 9.98 0.81 13.07
CA TYR A 98 8.99 0.82 12.00
C TYR A 98 8.60 -0.62 11.61
N ILE A 99 7.33 -0.77 11.21
CA ILE A 99 6.89 -1.90 10.40
C ILE A 99 6.83 -1.41 8.96
N ILE A 100 7.50 -2.14 8.06
CA ILE A 100 7.60 -1.82 6.63
C ILE A 100 7.02 -2.98 5.83
N PHE A 101 6.19 -2.70 4.83
CA PHE A 101 5.62 -3.73 4.00
C PHE A 101 6.54 -4.05 2.79
N ASP A 102 7.07 -5.26 2.72
CA ASP A 102 7.81 -5.75 1.56
C ASP A 102 6.82 -6.31 0.54
N PHE A 103 6.59 -5.57 -0.54
CA PHE A 103 5.66 -5.98 -1.59
C PHE A 103 6.17 -7.18 -2.41
N GLU A 104 7.48 -7.29 -2.62
CA GLU A 104 8.06 -8.38 -3.41
C GLU A 104 7.89 -9.73 -2.70
N LYS A 105 8.10 -9.74 -1.38
CA LYS A 105 7.92 -10.93 -0.54
C LYS A 105 6.53 -11.05 0.08
N PHE A 106 5.71 -10.02 -0.06
CA PHE A 106 4.38 -9.89 0.52
C PHE A 106 4.34 -10.10 2.05
N VAL A 107 5.31 -9.52 2.78
CA VAL A 107 5.46 -9.68 4.24
C VAL A 107 5.63 -8.32 4.93
N GLN A 108 5.35 -8.26 6.23
CA GLN A 108 5.66 -7.11 7.07
C GLN A 108 6.97 -7.34 7.82
N ASN A 109 7.92 -6.43 7.67
CA ASN A 109 9.23 -6.49 8.32
C ASN A 109 9.32 -5.45 9.43
N HIS A 110 9.91 -5.83 10.56
CA HIS A 110 10.23 -4.90 11.65
C HIS A 110 11.66 -4.38 11.48
N GLU A 111 11.82 -3.06 11.47
CA GLU A 111 13.12 -2.39 11.48
C GLU A 111 13.19 -1.48 12.70
N ASN A 112 14.12 -1.75 13.62
CA ASN A 112 14.18 -1.06 14.91
C ASN A 112 14.82 0.33 14.81
N ASN A 113 15.58 0.60 13.75
CA ASN A 113 16.34 1.84 13.61
C ASN A 113 16.16 2.47 12.22
N PHE A 114 14.94 2.47 11.72
CA PHE A 114 14.62 3.01 10.41
C PHE A 114 14.69 4.54 10.44
N LYS A 115 15.46 5.13 9.52
CA LYS A 115 15.50 6.58 9.30
C LYS A 115 14.52 6.95 8.19
N PHE A 116 13.41 7.58 8.57
CA PHE A 116 12.44 8.13 7.63
C PHE A 116 12.79 9.58 7.32
N GLU A 117 13.31 9.88 6.13
CA GLU A 117 13.53 11.27 5.68
C GLU A 117 12.22 11.88 5.14
N TYR A 118 11.81 13.04 5.64
CA TYR A 118 10.52 13.65 5.27
C TYR A 118 10.43 14.09 3.81
N ARG A 119 11.57 14.27 3.12
CA ARG A 119 11.59 14.48 1.66
C ARG A 119 11.00 13.31 0.87
N TYR A 120 10.89 12.13 1.48
CA TYR A 120 10.27 10.94 0.90
C TYR A 120 8.90 10.62 1.49
N LEU A 121 8.38 11.47 2.38
CA LEU A 121 6.98 11.37 2.78
C LEU A 121 6.11 11.84 1.62
N GLU A 122 5.11 11.06 1.25
CA GLU A 122 4.09 11.52 0.30
C GLU A 122 3.42 12.83 0.80
N ASP A 123 3.15 13.75 -0.13
CA ASP A 123 2.50 15.01 0.22
C ASP A 123 1.13 14.77 0.87
N LYS A 124 0.84 15.50 1.95
CA LYS A 124 -0.45 15.44 2.65
C LYS A 124 -1.65 15.94 1.81
N ASN A 125 -1.39 16.52 0.63
CA ASN A 125 -2.39 17.17 -0.22
C ASN A 125 -3.16 16.20 -1.15
N ILE A 126 -3.26 14.92 -0.77
CA ILE A 126 -4.06 13.89 -1.47
C ILE A 126 -4.99 13.20 -0.47
#